data_AF-A0A9W6GWC8-F1
#
_entry.id   AF-A0A9W6GWC8-F1
#
_cell.length_a   1.000
_cell.length_b   1.000
_cell.length_c   1.000
_cell.angle_alpha   90.00
_cell.angle_beta   90.00
_cell.angle_gamma   90.00
#
_symmetry.space_group_name_H-M   'P 1'
#
loop_
_entity.id
_entity.type
_entity.pdbx_description
1 polymer ?
#
loop_
_entity_poly.entity_id
_entity_poly.type
_entity_poly.pdbx_seq_one_letter_code
_entity_poly.pdbx_strand_id
1 'polypeptide(L)'
;MTPADRLRQQAADLLALADELDGAQGARPSIDVPDQDEQWIDTGRAMKIARVSHSTVIRWCRRYRIGHRLPSGQWRVGRRALLTFLAGREDARNGENGDGEGIPVTTFVAHDRL
;
A
#
# COMPACT_ATOMS: atom_id res chain seq x y z
N MET A 1 7.22 47.49 -25.29
CA MET A 1 7.14 46.05 -24.96
C MET A 1 6.53 45.31 -26.13
N THR A 2 7.32 44.48 -26.81
CA THR A 2 6.87 43.79 -28.03
C THR A 2 6.00 42.58 -27.67
N PRO A 3 5.19 42.05 -28.61
CA PRO A 3 4.44 40.81 -28.40
C PRO A 3 5.33 39.63 -28.01
N ALA A 4 6.56 39.58 -28.52
CA ALA A 4 7.56 38.56 -28.18
C ALA A 4 8.04 38.68 -26.72
N ASP A 5 8.17 39.90 -26.20
CA ASP A 5 8.56 40.11 -24.79
C ASP A 5 7.45 39.66 -23.83
N ARG A 6 6.18 39.83 -24.21
CA ARG A 6 5.05 39.31 -23.41
C ARG A 6 5.04 37.80 -23.35
N LEU A 7 5.29 37.13 -24.47
CA LEU A 7 5.35 35.66 -24.51
C LEU A 7 6.51 35.12 -23.67
N ARG A 8 7.67 35.79 -23.69
CA ARG A 8 8.81 35.43 -22.83
C ARG A 8 8.49 35.63 -21.36
N GLN A 9 7.81 36.72 -21.01
CA GLN A 9 7.41 36.97 -19.62
C GLN A 9 6.39 35.92 -19.15
N GLN A 10 5.38 35.61 -19.95
CA GLN A 10 4.39 34.58 -19.62
C GLN A 10 5.02 33.20 -19.46
N ALA A 11 6.00 32.84 -20.28
CA ALA A 11 6.72 31.58 -20.14
C ALA A 11 7.54 31.52 -18.84
N ALA A 12 8.18 32.64 -18.45
CA ALA A 12 8.90 32.73 -17.18
C ALA A 12 7.96 32.62 -15.97
N ASP A 13 6.81 33.28 -16.03
CA ASP A 13 5.80 33.24 -14.96
C ASP A 13 5.21 31.83 -14.80
N LEU A 14 4.96 31.11 -15.90
CA LEU A 14 4.48 29.72 -15.86
C LEU A 14 5.54 28.76 -15.30
N LEU A 15 6.82 28.97 -15.61
CA LEU A 15 7.90 28.14 -15.09
C LEU A 15 8.06 28.33 -13.57
N ALA A 16 8.01 29.58 -13.09
CA ALA A 16 8.05 29.88 -11.67
C ALA A 16 6.87 29.27 -10.89
N LEU A 17 5.67 29.27 -11.49
CA LEU A 17 4.49 28.64 -10.90
C LEU A 17 4.63 27.11 -10.82
N ALA A 18 5.28 26.48 -11.82
CA ALA A 18 5.53 25.04 -11.82
C ALA A 18 6.52 24.65 -10.72
N ASP A 19 7.62 25.40 -10.55
CA ASP A 19 8.58 25.16 -9.46
C ASP A 19 7.95 25.35 -8.07
N GLU A 20 7.05 26.31 -7.91
CA GLU A 20 6.30 26.51 -6.65
C GLU A 20 5.35 25.33 -6.36
N LEU A 21 4.69 24.80 -7.40
CA LEU A 21 3.82 23.62 -7.27
C LEU A 21 4.60 22.35 -6.96
N ASP A 22 5.76 22.13 -7.58
CA ASP A 22 6.64 21.00 -7.30
C ASP A 22 7.25 21.10 -5.90
N GLY A 23 7.66 22.31 -5.48
CA GLY A 23 8.10 22.60 -4.11
C GLY A 23 7.01 22.36 -3.07
N ALA A 24 5.75 22.69 -3.38
CA ALA A 24 4.60 22.45 -2.50
C ALA A 24 4.12 20.98 -2.50
N GLN A 25 4.40 20.20 -3.56
CA GLN A 25 4.12 18.76 -3.60
C GLN A 25 5.02 17.94 -2.67
N GLY A 26 6.22 18.43 -2.36
CA GLY A 26 7.12 17.81 -1.38
C GLY A 26 6.63 17.85 0.08
N ALA A 27 5.59 18.63 0.38
CA ALA A 27 5.05 18.81 1.73
C ALA A 27 3.55 18.52 1.85
N ARG A 28 2.94 17.87 0.84
CA ARG A 28 1.59 17.33 1.03
C ARG A 28 1.71 16.10 1.92
N PRO A 29 1.07 16.06 3.12
CA PRO A 29 0.88 14.78 3.78
C PRO A 29 0.16 13.91 2.77
N SER A 30 0.77 12.78 2.39
CA SER A 30 0.11 11.75 1.61
C SER A 30 -1.19 11.45 2.34
N ILE A 31 -2.30 12.00 1.85
CA ILE A 31 -3.62 11.55 2.25
C ILE A 31 -3.57 10.10 1.83
N ASP A 32 -3.59 9.21 2.81
CA ASP A 32 -3.62 7.77 2.66
C ASP A 32 -4.92 7.47 1.90
N VAL A 33 -4.88 7.58 0.58
CA VAL A 33 -5.97 7.21 -0.29
C VAL A 33 -6.11 5.72 -0.03
N PRO A 34 -7.23 5.25 0.56
CA PRO A 34 -7.41 3.83 0.74
C PRO A 34 -7.26 3.21 -0.64
N ASP A 35 -6.20 2.41 -0.78
CA ASP A 35 -5.81 1.72 -1.98
C ASP A 35 -7.06 1.11 -2.60
N GLN A 36 -7.61 1.75 -3.65
CA GLN A 36 -8.90 1.35 -4.21
C GLN A 36 -8.84 -0.07 -4.82
N ASP A 37 -7.64 -0.65 -4.90
CA ASP A 37 -7.34 -2.00 -5.35
C ASP A 37 -7.18 -3.03 -4.21
N GLU A 38 -7.28 -2.64 -2.92
CA GLU A 38 -7.24 -3.57 -1.79
C GLU A 38 -8.57 -4.35 -1.70
N GLN A 39 -8.71 -5.36 -2.56
CA GLN A 39 -9.86 -6.26 -2.55
C GLN A 39 -9.81 -7.15 -1.30
N TRP A 40 -10.73 -6.91 -0.36
CA TRP A 40 -10.95 -7.81 0.78
C TRP A 40 -11.63 -9.10 0.33
N ILE A 41 -10.98 -10.23 0.58
CA ILE A 41 -11.46 -11.57 0.22
C ILE A 41 -11.80 -12.39 1.46
N ASP A 42 -12.69 -13.38 1.32
CA ASP A 42 -12.94 -14.36 2.37
C ASP A 42 -11.76 -15.34 2.55
N THR A 43 -11.75 -16.05 3.68
CA THR A 43 -10.71 -17.03 4.00
C THR A 43 -10.70 -18.21 3.04
N GLY A 44 -11.83 -18.60 2.45
CA GLY A 44 -11.88 -19.68 1.46
C GLY A 44 -11.14 -19.31 0.17
N ARG A 45 -11.30 -18.09 -0.32
CA ARG A 45 -10.54 -17.55 -1.46
C ARG A 45 -9.06 -17.37 -1.11
N ALA A 46 -8.75 -16.90 0.10
CA ALA A 46 -7.37 -16.80 0.57
C ALA A 46 -6.67 -18.16 0.63
N MET A 47 -7.36 -19.22 1.09
CA MET A 47 -6.84 -20.59 1.10
C MET A 47 -6.51 -21.09 -0.31
N LYS A 48 -7.36 -20.81 -1.30
CA LYS A 48 -7.12 -21.19 -2.70
C LYS A 48 -5.89 -20.49 -3.28
N ILE A 49 -5.70 -19.21 -2.97
CA ILE A 49 -4.54 -18.42 -3.43
C ILE A 49 -3.25 -18.93 -2.77
N ALA A 50 -3.26 -19.07 -1.44
CA ALA A 50 -2.08 -19.44 -0.67
C ALA A 50 -1.79 -20.96 -0.63
N ARG A 51 -2.73 -21.79 -1.09
CA ARG A 51 -2.67 -23.26 -1.02
C ARG A 51 -2.38 -23.78 0.39
N VAL A 52 -2.97 -23.17 1.40
CA VAL A 52 -2.83 -23.55 2.83
C VAL A 52 -4.18 -23.76 3.50
N SER A 53 -4.15 -24.38 4.69
CA SER A 53 -5.34 -24.60 5.50
C SER A 53 -5.97 -23.29 6.03
N HIS A 54 -7.26 -23.35 6.34
CA HIS A 54 -8.01 -22.24 6.95
C HIS A 54 -7.36 -21.70 8.24
N SER A 55 -6.96 -22.61 9.13
CA SER A 55 -6.31 -22.27 10.39
C SER A 55 -4.97 -21.56 10.19
N THR A 56 -4.24 -21.92 9.13
CA THR A 56 -3.00 -21.23 8.75
C THR A 56 -3.28 -19.79 8.31
N VAL A 57 -4.30 -19.56 7.48
CA VAL A 57 -4.70 -18.21 7.04
C VAL A 57 -5.07 -17.35 8.24
N ILE A 58 -5.91 -17.86 9.17
CA ILE A 58 -6.28 -17.12 10.38
C ILE A 58 -5.05 -16.76 11.22
N ARG A 59 -4.12 -17.72 11.39
CA ARG A 59 -2.88 -17.47 12.11
C ARG A 59 -2.07 -16.35 11.45
N TRP A 60 -2.02 -16.30 10.13
CA TRP A 60 -1.34 -15.23 9.41
C TRP A 60 -2.02 -13.88 9.59
N CYS A 61 -3.35 -13.81 9.49
CA CYS A 61 -4.09 -12.57 9.74
C CYS A 61 -3.83 -12.02 11.15
N ARG A 62 -3.75 -12.90 12.15
CA ARG A 62 -3.43 -12.50 13.53
C ARG A 62 -1.98 -12.03 13.69
N ARG A 63 -1.02 -12.78 13.13
CA ARG A 63 0.42 -12.55 13.36
C ARG A 63 0.98 -11.42 12.50
N TYR A 64 0.56 -11.33 11.25
CA TYR A 64 1.13 -10.43 10.24
C TYR A 64 0.17 -9.32 9.82
N ARG A 65 -1.01 -9.22 10.45
CA ARG A 65 -2.01 -8.16 10.21
C ARG A 65 -2.45 -8.02 8.75
N ILE A 66 -2.35 -9.08 7.95
CA ILE A 66 -2.81 -9.14 6.55
C ILE A 66 -4.34 -9.27 6.40
N GLY A 67 -5.09 -9.11 7.49
CA GLY A 67 -6.53 -9.31 7.54
C GLY A 67 -7.14 -8.83 8.85
N HIS A 68 -8.46 -8.65 8.86
CA HIS A 68 -9.22 -8.23 10.04
C HIS A 68 -10.42 -9.15 10.28
N ARG A 69 -10.92 -9.14 11.52
CA ARG A 69 -12.11 -9.88 11.92
C ARG A 69 -13.30 -8.91 11.92
N LEU A 70 -14.36 -9.28 11.21
CA LEU A 70 -15.63 -8.55 11.19
C LEU A 70 -16.39 -8.75 12.51
N PRO A 71 -17.34 -7.86 12.86
CA PRO A 71 -18.22 -8.04 14.01
C PRO A 71 -18.99 -9.38 14.00
N SER A 72 -19.31 -9.90 12.82
CA SER A 72 -19.92 -11.23 12.62
C SER A 72 -19.01 -12.41 12.99
N GLY A 73 -17.75 -12.15 13.32
CA GLY A 73 -16.75 -13.16 13.66
C GLY A 73 -16.01 -13.74 12.45
N GLN A 74 -16.43 -13.42 11.22
CA GLN A 74 -15.76 -13.83 9.98
C GLN A 74 -14.46 -13.05 9.75
N TRP A 75 -13.49 -13.67 9.08
CA TRP A 75 -12.23 -13.01 8.70
C TRP A 75 -12.29 -12.51 7.25
N ARG A 76 -11.76 -11.30 7.05
CA ARG A 76 -11.48 -10.73 5.73
C ARG A 76 -9.97 -10.56 5.58
N VAL A 77 -9.45 -10.98 4.44
CA VAL A 77 -8.01 -10.95 4.13
C VAL A 77 -7.79 -9.95 3.01
N GLY A 78 -6.82 -9.07 3.14
CA GLY A 78 -6.42 -8.17 2.05
C GLY A 78 -5.77 -8.99 0.94
N ARG A 79 -6.31 -8.98 -0.28
CA ARG A 79 -5.76 -9.78 -1.38
C ARG A 79 -4.32 -9.38 -1.68
N ARG A 80 -4.03 -8.08 -1.72
CA ARG A 80 -2.69 -7.56 -1.99
C ARG A 80 -1.75 -7.90 -0.84
N ALA A 81 -2.16 -7.64 0.39
CA ALA A 81 -1.39 -8.02 1.59
C ALA A 81 -1.04 -9.52 1.62
N LEU A 82 -1.96 -10.40 1.23
CA LEU A 82 -1.70 -11.83 1.11
C LEU A 82 -0.67 -12.16 0.03
N LEU A 83 -0.78 -11.57 -1.16
CA LEU A 83 0.16 -11.82 -2.26
C LEU A 83 1.56 -11.31 -1.92
N THR A 84 1.68 -10.11 -1.36
CA THR A 84 2.96 -9.56 -0.90
C THR A 84 3.59 -10.44 0.18
N PHE A 85 2.79 -10.91 1.13
CA PHE A 85 3.26 -11.85 2.16
C PHE A 85 3.76 -13.18 1.58
N LEU A 86 3.10 -13.70 0.55
CA LEU A 86 3.53 -14.93 -0.12
C LEU A 86 4.82 -14.73 -0.90
N ALA A 87 4.94 -13.63 -1.65
CA ALA A 87 6.14 -13.29 -2.41
C ALA A 87 7.37 -13.21 -1.48
N GLY A 88 7.30 -12.43 -0.40
CA GLY A 88 8.41 -12.33 0.55
C GLY A 88 8.76 -13.66 1.26
N ARG A 89 7.82 -14.60 1.33
CA ARG A 89 8.05 -15.94 1.87
C ARG A 89 8.66 -16.92 0.86
N GLU A 90 8.45 -16.69 -0.43
CA GLU A 90 9.15 -17.41 -1.50
C GLU A 90 10.58 -16.88 -1.62
N ASP A 91 10.76 -15.56 -1.55
CA ASP A 91 12.07 -14.91 -1.54
C ASP A 91 12.92 -15.36 -0.34
N ALA A 92 12.33 -15.42 0.87
CA ALA A 92 13.02 -15.92 2.06
C ALA A 92 13.35 -17.43 1.99
N ARG A 93 12.68 -18.20 1.14
CA ARG A 93 13.01 -19.63 0.92
C ARG A 93 14.07 -19.82 -0.15
N ASN A 94 14.15 -18.91 -1.11
CA ASN A 94 15.17 -18.92 -2.17
C ASN A 94 16.45 -18.17 -1.75
N GLY A 95 16.36 -17.29 -0.77
CA GLY A 95 17.45 -16.49 -0.19
C GLY A 95 18.18 -17.19 0.95
N GLU A 96 18.48 -18.48 0.84
CA GLU A 96 19.49 -19.12 1.68
C GLU A 96 20.88 -18.60 1.26
N ASN A 97 21.16 -17.34 1.63
CA ASN A 97 22.48 -16.75 1.87
C ASN A 97 22.30 -15.27 2.27
N GLY A 98 22.51 -14.97 3.56
CA GLY A 98 22.82 -13.63 4.04
C GLY A 98 21.65 -12.89 4.67
N ASP A 99 21.69 -12.85 6.00
CA ASP A 99 21.31 -11.75 6.90
C ASP A 99 20.06 -10.91 6.59
N GLY A 100 19.14 -10.95 7.56
CA GLY A 100 17.78 -10.47 7.45
C GLY A 100 17.61 -8.99 7.13
N GLU A 101 16.50 -8.71 6.45
CA GLU A 101 15.76 -7.48 6.67
C GLU A 101 14.28 -7.86 6.80
N GLY A 102 13.73 -7.62 7.99
CA GLY A 102 12.33 -7.86 8.26
C GLY A 102 11.49 -6.97 7.35
N ILE A 103 10.59 -7.57 6.57
CA ILE A 103 9.65 -6.86 5.70
C ILE A 103 9.00 -5.73 6.53
N PRO A 104 9.16 -4.45 6.17
CA PRO A 104 8.50 -3.37 6.88
C PRO A 104 6.99 -3.50 6.69
N VAL A 105 6.31 -3.97 7.73
CA VAL A 105 4.85 -4.07 7.76
C VAL A 105 4.32 -2.67 8.04
N THR A 106 4.02 -1.90 7.00
CA THR A 106 3.23 -0.68 7.11
C THR A 106 1.91 -1.04 7.77
N THR A 107 1.75 -0.62 9.02
CA THR A 107 0.61 -0.96 9.85
C THR A 107 -0.56 -0.10 9.38
N PHE A 108 -1.45 -0.67 8.55
CA PHE A 108 -2.73 -0.04 8.23
C PHE A 108 -3.63 -0.13 9.47
N VAL A 109 -3.61 0.92 10.29
CA VAL A 109 -4.57 1.12 11.38
C VAL A 109 -5.84 1.69 10.77
N ALA A 110 -6.83 0.84 10.51
CA ALA A 110 -8.18 1.32 10.23
C ALA A 110 -8.73 1.97 11.51
N HIS A 111 -8.84 3.29 11.51
CA HIS A 111 -9.50 4.04 12.58
C HIS A 111 -10.99 3.72 12.56
N ASP A 112 -11.46 3.00 13.58
CA ASP A 112 -12.87 2.93 13.95
C ASP A 112 -13.32 4.34 14.36
N ARG A 113 -14.35 4.88 13.72
CA ARG A 113 -15.13 5.99 14.28
C ARG A 113 -16.59 5.54 14.39
N LEU A 114 -17.02 5.52 15.66
CA LEU A 114 -18.38 5.41 16.19
C LEU A 114 -19.33 6.42 15.54
#